data_AF-A0A6A0QVE5-F1
#
_entry.id   AF-A0A6A0QVE5-F1
#
_cell.length_a   1.000
_cell.length_b   1.000
_cell.length_c   1.000
_cell.angle_alpha   90.00
_cell.angle_beta   90.00
_cell.angle_gamma   90.00
#
_symmetry.space_group_name_H-M   'P 1'
#
loop_
_entity.id
_entity.type
_entity.pdbx_description
1 polymer ?
#
loop_
_entity_poly.entity_id
_entity_poly.type
_entity_poly.pdbx_seq_one_letter_code
_entity_poly.pdbx_strand_id
1 'polypeptide(L)'
;MDAQLERFSELDAAIAKACGSIRVLKYLTWPESVMDTFLASYRAGNPKLPAVKSVPIDQSAKVEELEALMARCDRGHPIGSQLWKTAWSYATAARMLGAMGTPEFTEHSVALYGRPDHVYERQKLSSLEAANPIMEVTSHLMAGDVVAKTQSTITSHVFADRLRHALDDFFVDDEVAVVVDGEMSAKAAAGSKRVKIREDALFSDMDFAQLLNHEALIHTLTSINGKRQPLRSLGLGSPRTTKTQEGLAVFSELVTFSIDINRLRRVALRSQAVELALNGGNFLDVFS
;
A
#
# COMPACT_ATOMS: atom_id res chain seq x y z
N MET A 1 -12.44 9.29 -34.06
CA MET A 1 -11.40 9.17 -33.01
C MET A 1 -10.08 8.97 -33.74
N ASP A 2 -8.98 9.57 -33.29
CA ASP A 2 -7.67 9.42 -33.95
C ASP A 2 -7.25 7.94 -33.94
N ALA A 3 -6.90 7.37 -35.10
CA ALA A 3 -6.53 5.96 -35.24
C ALA A 3 -5.35 5.56 -34.33
N GLN A 4 -4.49 6.51 -33.98
CA GLN A 4 -3.41 6.28 -33.02
C GLN A 4 -3.93 6.11 -31.59
N LEU A 5 -4.93 6.91 -31.18
CA LEU A 5 -5.55 6.80 -29.86
C LEU A 5 -6.36 5.51 -29.71
N GLU A 6 -7.02 5.06 -30.77
CA GLU A 6 -7.73 3.79 -30.79
C GLU A 6 -6.76 2.62 -30.56
N ARG A 7 -5.63 2.59 -31.28
CA ARG A 7 -4.57 1.59 -31.08
C ARG A 7 -4.04 1.57 -29.65
N PHE A 8 -3.85 2.74 -29.03
CA PHE A 8 -3.41 2.80 -27.63
C PHE A 8 -4.49 2.32 -26.67
N SER A 9 -5.76 2.64 -26.92
CA SER A 9 -6.89 2.20 -26.09
C SER A 9 -7.07 0.68 -26.13
N GLU A 10 -6.92 0.05 -27.31
CA GLU A 10 -6.96 -1.40 -27.45
C GLU A 10 -5.82 -2.09 -26.70
N LEU A 11 -4.59 -1.59 -26.86
CA LEU A 11 -3.41 -2.13 -26.18
C LEU A 11 -3.53 -1.96 -24.66
N ASP A 12 -4.00 -0.80 -24.21
CA ASP A 12 -4.28 -0.51 -22.81
C ASP A 12 -5.31 -1.48 -22.22
N ALA A 13 -6.41 -1.72 -22.92
CA ALA A 13 -7.45 -2.64 -22.48
C ALA A 13 -6.93 -4.09 -22.35
N ALA A 14 -6.06 -4.51 -23.27
CA ALA A 14 -5.39 -5.82 -23.20
C ALA A 14 -4.46 -5.92 -21.98
N ILE A 15 -3.63 -4.88 -21.74
CA ILE A 15 -2.76 -4.81 -20.56
C ILE A 15 -3.59 -4.85 -19.28
N ALA A 16 -4.61 -4.00 -19.17
CA ALA A 16 -5.45 -3.93 -17.97
C ALA A 16 -6.13 -5.27 -17.64
N LYS A 17 -6.57 -6.00 -18.67
CA LYS A 17 -7.12 -7.34 -18.53
C LYS A 17 -6.08 -8.35 -18.02
N ALA A 18 -4.86 -8.34 -18.58
CA ALA A 18 -3.78 -9.23 -18.17
C ALA A 18 -3.35 -8.99 -16.70
N CYS A 19 -3.35 -7.72 -16.27
CA CYS A 19 -2.95 -7.32 -14.92
C CYS A 19 -3.92 -7.77 -13.80
N GLY A 20 -5.23 -7.90 -14.09
CA GLY A 20 -6.27 -8.04 -13.06
C GLY A 20 -6.17 -9.28 -12.14
N SER A 21 -5.45 -10.33 -12.55
CA SER A 21 -5.24 -11.55 -11.76
C SER A 21 -4.04 -11.48 -10.81
N ILE A 22 -3.12 -10.53 -11.00
CA ILE A 22 -1.88 -10.41 -10.24
C ILE A 22 -2.16 -9.60 -8.98
N ARG A 23 -2.22 -10.26 -7.83
CA ARG A 23 -2.61 -9.67 -6.54
C ARG A 23 -1.56 -9.95 -5.46
N VAL A 24 -0.55 -9.10 -5.36
CA VAL A 24 0.60 -9.28 -4.44
C VAL A 24 0.15 -9.52 -2.99
N LEU A 25 -0.63 -8.60 -2.42
CA LEU A 25 -1.02 -8.66 -1.00
C LEU A 25 -1.83 -9.91 -0.64
N LYS A 26 -2.64 -10.42 -1.58
CA LYS A 26 -3.44 -11.63 -1.38
C LYS A 26 -2.56 -12.84 -1.04
N TYR A 27 -1.40 -12.96 -1.69
CA TYR A 27 -0.52 -14.12 -1.55
C TYR A 27 0.54 -13.96 -0.44
N LEU A 28 0.80 -12.73 0.02
CA LEU A 28 1.76 -12.47 1.10
C LEU A 28 1.13 -12.45 2.50
N THR A 29 -0.19 -12.52 2.61
CA THR A 29 -0.90 -12.46 3.90
C THR A 29 -0.72 -13.77 4.67
N TRP A 30 -0.40 -13.66 5.96
CA TRP A 30 -0.31 -14.81 6.87
C TRP A 30 -1.65 -15.08 7.58
N PRO A 31 -1.95 -16.34 7.94
CA PRO A 31 -3.09 -16.66 8.78
C PRO A 31 -3.01 -15.97 10.15
N GLU A 32 -4.16 -15.56 10.71
CA GLU A 32 -4.24 -14.90 12.01
C GLU A 32 -3.64 -15.76 13.15
N SER A 33 -3.78 -17.08 13.06
CA SER A 33 -3.19 -18.03 14.01
C SER A 33 -1.67 -17.91 14.14
N VAL A 34 -0.96 -17.46 13.10
CA VAL A 34 0.48 -17.20 13.14
C VAL A 34 0.78 -16.03 14.08
N MET A 35 -0.01 -14.96 13.97
CA MET A 35 0.10 -13.78 14.85
C MET A 35 -0.21 -14.17 16.30
N ASP A 36 -1.28 -14.92 16.55
CA ASP A 36 -1.67 -15.34 17.90
C ASP A 36 -0.59 -16.19 18.56
N THR A 37 -0.05 -17.16 17.83
CA THR A 37 1.02 -18.03 18.31
C THR A 37 2.29 -17.23 18.62
N PHE A 38 2.64 -16.29 17.73
CA PHE A 38 3.79 -15.41 17.95
C PHE A 38 3.61 -14.55 19.20
N LEU A 39 2.48 -13.83 19.32
CA LEU A 39 2.20 -12.95 20.46
C LEU A 39 2.12 -13.72 21.78
N ALA A 40 1.59 -14.94 21.79
CA ALA A 40 1.60 -15.80 22.96
C ALA A 40 3.03 -16.14 23.40
N SER A 41 3.91 -16.51 22.45
CA SER A 41 5.32 -16.81 22.74
C SER A 41 6.10 -15.58 23.24
N TYR A 42 5.84 -14.41 22.64
CA TYR A 42 6.47 -13.15 23.04
C TYR A 42 6.05 -12.72 24.45
N ARG A 43 4.74 -12.78 24.77
CA ARG A 43 4.22 -12.47 26.11
C ARG A 43 4.72 -13.44 27.19
N ALA A 44 5.03 -14.67 26.81
CA ALA A 44 5.63 -15.67 27.70
C ALA A 44 7.15 -15.46 27.91
N GLY A 45 7.77 -14.43 27.31
CA GLY A 45 9.20 -14.19 27.41
C GLY A 45 10.07 -15.18 26.63
N ASN A 46 9.48 -15.96 25.73
CA ASN A 46 10.18 -16.94 24.88
C ASN A 46 9.74 -16.78 23.42
N PRO A 47 10.08 -15.64 22.79
CA PRO A 47 9.62 -15.34 21.44
C PRO A 47 10.16 -16.35 20.43
N LYS A 48 9.26 -16.97 19.68
CA LYS A 48 9.61 -17.92 18.62
C LYS A 48 9.41 -17.26 17.26
N LEU A 49 10.32 -17.55 16.32
CA LEU A 49 10.14 -17.10 14.95
C LEU A 49 8.83 -17.67 14.36
N PRO A 50 8.02 -16.85 13.66
CA PRO A 50 6.86 -17.34 12.94
C PRO A 50 7.24 -18.45 11.95
N ALA A 51 6.62 -19.61 12.07
CA ALA A 51 6.84 -20.74 11.17
C ALA A 51 5.88 -20.66 9.97
N VAL A 52 6.21 -19.79 9.00
CA VAL A 52 5.42 -19.64 7.77
C VAL A 52 6.18 -20.19 6.58
N LYS A 53 5.56 -21.13 5.86
CA LYS A 53 6.11 -21.64 4.60
C LYS A 53 5.58 -20.80 3.44
N SER A 54 6.46 -20.00 2.85
CA SER A 54 6.18 -19.32 1.58
C SER A 54 6.06 -20.36 0.47
N VAL A 55 4.98 -20.26 -0.32
CA VAL A 55 4.78 -21.10 -1.50
C VAL A 55 4.84 -20.19 -2.73
N PRO A 56 5.84 -20.36 -3.61
CA PRO A 56 5.87 -19.70 -4.91
C PRO A 56 4.56 -19.84 -5.67
N ILE A 57 4.09 -18.73 -6.24
CA ILE A 57 2.89 -18.71 -7.07
C ILE A 57 3.35 -18.56 -8.52
N ASP A 58 3.28 -19.66 -9.28
CA ASP A 58 3.62 -19.62 -10.70
C ASP A 58 2.64 -18.72 -11.47
N GLN A 59 3.21 -17.71 -12.11
CA GLN A 59 2.52 -16.75 -12.96
C GLN A 59 3.26 -16.60 -14.31
N SER A 60 4.05 -17.59 -14.72
CA SER A 60 4.91 -17.51 -15.91
C SER A 60 4.12 -17.20 -17.19
N ALA A 61 2.94 -17.83 -17.37
CA ALA A 61 2.05 -17.51 -18.48
C ALA A 61 1.60 -16.04 -18.51
N LYS A 62 1.43 -15.41 -17.34
CA LYS A 62 1.09 -13.98 -17.24
C LYS A 62 2.27 -13.09 -17.54
N VAL A 63 3.47 -13.51 -17.15
CA VAL A 63 4.71 -12.82 -17.53
C VAL A 63 4.86 -12.81 -19.05
N GLU A 64 4.73 -13.97 -19.70
CA GLU A 64 4.81 -14.08 -21.17
C GLU A 64 3.75 -13.23 -21.88
N GLU A 65 2.49 -13.27 -21.41
CA GLU A 65 1.39 -12.45 -21.94
C GLU A 65 1.73 -10.94 -21.86
N LEU A 66 2.22 -10.48 -20.70
CA LEU A 66 2.58 -9.08 -20.49
C LEU A 66 3.80 -8.66 -21.33
N GLU A 67 4.78 -9.53 -21.49
CA GLU A 67 5.95 -9.26 -22.34
C GLU A 67 5.59 -9.15 -23.82
N ALA A 68 4.69 -10.00 -24.31
CA ALA A 68 4.17 -9.89 -25.66
C ALA A 68 3.42 -8.56 -25.88
N LEU A 69 2.69 -8.07 -24.87
CA LEU A 69 2.03 -6.75 -24.92
C LEU A 69 3.05 -5.59 -24.82
N MET A 70 4.08 -5.74 -24.01
CA MET A 70 5.18 -4.76 -23.90
C MET A 70 5.91 -4.57 -25.24
N ALA A 71 6.12 -5.65 -26.00
CA ALA A 71 6.76 -5.58 -27.32
C ALA A 71 5.97 -4.75 -28.35
N ARG A 72 4.65 -4.59 -28.15
CA ARG A 72 3.76 -3.79 -29.00
C ARG A 72 3.70 -2.31 -28.58
N CYS A 73 4.28 -1.94 -27.44
CA CYS A 73 4.23 -0.58 -26.92
C CYS A 73 5.25 0.33 -27.63
N ASP A 74 4.78 1.43 -28.21
CA ASP A 74 5.64 2.50 -28.71
C ASP A 74 6.22 3.33 -27.55
N ARG A 75 7.44 3.00 -27.12
CA ARG A 75 8.13 3.66 -26.00
C ARG A 75 8.57 5.10 -26.31
N GLY A 76 8.59 5.51 -27.58
CA GLY A 76 8.86 6.89 -27.99
C GLY A 76 7.67 7.81 -27.71
N HIS A 77 6.46 7.26 -27.73
CA HIS A 77 5.25 8.00 -27.38
C HIS A 77 4.97 7.97 -25.86
N PRO A 78 4.56 9.08 -25.23
CA PRO A 78 4.27 9.12 -23.79
C PRO A 78 3.25 8.06 -23.33
N ILE A 79 2.17 7.86 -24.10
CA ILE A 79 1.16 6.84 -23.79
C ILE A 79 1.79 5.44 -23.88
N GLY A 80 2.50 5.11 -24.97
CA GLY A 80 3.10 3.77 -25.10
C GLY A 80 4.19 3.51 -24.05
N SER A 81 4.95 4.53 -23.64
CA SER A 81 5.87 4.46 -22.50
C SER A 81 5.15 4.16 -21.18
N GLN A 82 4.00 4.80 -20.93
CA GLN A 82 3.17 4.56 -19.74
C GLN A 82 2.58 3.13 -19.74
N LEU A 83 2.09 2.66 -20.89
CA LEU A 83 1.58 1.29 -21.05
C LEU A 83 2.67 0.25 -20.81
N TRP A 84 3.85 0.45 -21.41
CA TRP A 84 5.01 -0.42 -21.20
C TRP A 84 5.39 -0.49 -19.73
N LYS A 85 5.50 0.67 -19.04
CA LYS A 85 5.85 0.71 -17.61
C LYS A 85 4.81 0.00 -16.74
N THR A 86 3.54 0.12 -17.11
CA THR A 86 2.45 -0.56 -16.40
C THR A 86 2.56 -2.08 -16.56
N ALA A 87 2.65 -2.57 -17.80
CA ALA A 87 2.82 -3.99 -18.08
C ALA A 87 4.08 -4.56 -17.43
N TRP A 88 5.23 -3.86 -17.55
CA TRP A 88 6.48 -4.23 -16.89
C TRP A 88 6.30 -4.37 -15.37
N SER A 89 5.64 -3.42 -14.72
CA SER A 89 5.48 -3.47 -13.26
C SER A 89 4.64 -4.67 -12.80
N TYR A 90 3.63 -5.06 -13.58
CA TYR A 90 2.85 -6.26 -13.29
C TYR A 90 3.60 -7.55 -13.61
N ALA A 91 4.38 -7.59 -14.71
CA ALA A 91 5.22 -8.74 -15.02
C ALA A 91 6.29 -8.96 -13.94
N THR A 92 6.91 -7.89 -13.44
CA THR A 92 7.84 -7.95 -12.30
C THR A 92 7.13 -8.40 -11.02
N ALA A 93 5.90 -7.94 -10.75
CA ALA A 93 5.13 -8.41 -9.60
C ALA A 93 4.75 -9.90 -9.72
N ALA A 94 4.44 -10.39 -10.93
CA ALA A 94 4.21 -11.81 -11.20
C ALA A 94 5.47 -12.65 -10.96
N ARG A 95 6.65 -12.19 -11.42
CA ARG A 95 7.93 -12.83 -11.12
C ARG A 95 8.25 -12.85 -9.63
N MET A 96 7.99 -11.72 -8.95
CA MET A 96 8.14 -11.61 -7.51
C MET A 96 7.34 -12.69 -6.78
N LEU A 97 6.08 -12.91 -7.18
CA LEU A 97 5.25 -13.98 -6.61
C LEU A 97 5.77 -15.39 -6.93
N GLY A 98 6.33 -15.61 -8.11
CA GLY A 98 6.99 -16.86 -8.50
C GLY A 98 8.32 -17.12 -7.77
N ALA A 99 8.91 -16.09 -7.16
CA ALA A 99 10.17 -16.17 -6.42
C ALA A 99 9.98 -16.19 -4.89
N MET A 100 8.75 -16.32 -4.38
CA MET A 100 8.49 -16.28 -2.94
C MET A 100 9.33 -17.31 -2.16
N GLY A 101 10.10 -16.83 -1.17
CA GLY A 101 10.99 -17.67 -0.37
C GLY A 101 12.41 -17.80 -0.93
N THR A 102 12.74 -17.11 -2.02
CA THR A 102 14.10 -17.04 -2.58
C THR A 102 14.62 -15.59 -2.61
N PRO A 103 15.95 -15.36 -2.73
CA PRO A 103 16.52 -14.02 -2.82
C PRO A 103 15.95 -13.16 -3.98
N GLU A 104 15.58 -13.79 -5.09
CA GLU A 104 15.01 -13.14 -6.28
C GLU A 104 13.69 -12.41 -5.98
N PHE A 105 12.94 -12.84 -4.93
CA PHE A 105 11.79 -12.08 -4.44
C PHE A 105 12.18 -10.64 -4.08
N THR A 106 13.29 -10.50 -3.33
CA THR A 106 13.78 -9.21 -2.87
C THR A 106 14.26 -8.36 -4.04
N GLU A 107 14.91 -8.96 -5.03
CA GLU A 107 15.34 -8.26 -6.25
C GLU A 107 14.16 -7.64 -7.01
N HIS A 108 13.09 -8.41 -7.21
CA HIS A 108 11.87 -7.92 -7.85
C HIS A 108 11.13 -6.88 -6.99
N SER A 109 11.08 -7.07 -5.67
CA SER A 109 10.51 -6.10 -4.73
C SER A 109 11.26 -4.75 -4.80
N VAL A 110 12.59 -4.78 -4.79
CA VAL A 110 13.45 -3.60 -4.91
C VAL A 110 13.25 -2.92 -6.27
N ALA A 111 13.12 -3.67 -7.36
CA ALA A 111 12.85 -3.10 -8.68
C ALA A 111 11.51 -2.34 -8.72
N LEU A 112 10.49 -2.79 -7.98
CA LEU A 112 9.16 -2.17 -7.94
C LEU A 112 9.06 -1.01 -6.96
N TYR A 113 9.55 -1.20 -5.73
CA TYR A 113 9.27 -0.33 -4.60
C TYR A 113 10.50 0.47 -4.14
N GLY A 114 11.69 0.08 -4.59
CA GLY A 114 12.96 0.68 -4.20
C GLY A 114 13.50 0.15 -2.87
N ARG A 115 14.64 0.71 -2.46
CA ARG A 115 15.25 0.48 -1.15
C ARG A 115 15.20 1.74 -0.29
N PRO A 116 15.14 1.62 1.05
CA PRO A 116 15.13 2.77 1.94
C PRO A 116 16.47 3.55 1.92
N ASP A 117 17.59 2.89 1.64
CA ASP A 117 18.94 3.46 1.50
C ASP A 117 19.22 4.12 0.13
N HIS A 118 18.26 4.06 -0.82
CA HIS A 118 18.44 4.66 -2.13
C HIS A 118 18.44 6.19 -2.05
N VAL A 119 19.58 6.82 -2.35
CA VAL A 119 19.74 8.28 -2.41
C VAL A 119 19.19 8.81 -3.73
N TYR A 120 18.14 9.62 -3.66
CA TYR A 120 17.57 10.22 -4.86
C TYR A 120 18.39 11.43 -5.32
N GLU A 121 18.74 11.46 -6.61
CA GLU A 121 19.65 12.46 -7.17
C GLU A 121 19.22 13.92 -6.94
N ARG A 122 17.90 14.19 -6.96
CA ARG A 122 17.36 15.55 -6.78
C ARG A 122 17.22 15.94 -5.32
N GLN A 123 16.91 14.98 -4.44
CA GLN A 123 16.71 15.22 -3.01
C GLN A 123 18.03 15.16 -2.23
N LYS A 124 19.06 14.50 -2.77
CA LYS A 124 20.35 14.22 -2.11
C LYS A 124 20.19 13.53 -0.75
N LEU A 125 19.10 12.78 -0.59
CA LEU A 125 18.73 12.09 0.64
C LEU A 125 18.00 10.78 0.31
N SER A 126 18.20 9.78 1.15
CA SER A 126 17.45 8.53 1.17
C SER A 126 16.26 8.59 2.14
N SER A 127 15.35 7.63 2.03
CA SER A 127 14.22 7.54 2.98
C SER A 127 14.67 7.13 4.38
N LEU A 128 15.78 6.40 4.47
CA LEU A 128 16.43 6.03 5.72
C LEU A 128 17.04 7.24 6.43
N GLU A 129 17.79 8.07 5.71
CA GLU A 129 18.39 9.28 6.27
C GLU A 129 17.31 10.29 6.72
N ALA A 130 16.20 10.40 5.98
CA ALA A 130 15.06 11.22 6.37
C ALA A 130 14.34 10.71 7.64
N ALA A 131 14.38 9.40 7.90
CA ALA A 131 13.73 8.79 9.05
C ALA A 131 14.47 9.06 10.37
N ASN A 132 15.80 9.15 10.35
CA ASN A 132 16.63 9.32 11.53
C ASN A 132 16.27 10.57 12.38
N PRO A 133 16.20 11.80 11.84
CA PRO A 133 15.85 12.97 12.64
C PRO A 133 14.41 12.91 13.16
N ILE A 134 13.49 12.30 12.41
CA ILE A 134 12.11 12.06 12.88
C ILE A 134 12.13 11.14 14.10
N MET A 135 12.89 10.04 14.05
CA MET A 135 13.01 9.12 15.18
C MET A 135 13.65 9.77 16.40
N GLU A 136 14.68 10.60 16.22
CA GLU A 136 15.34 11.33 17.31
C GLU A 136 14.38 12.31 17.99
N VAL A 137 13.76 13.22 17.22
CA VAL A 137 12.84 14.23 17.74
C VAL A 137 11.64 13.58 18.44
N THR A 138 11.04 12.57 17.80
CA THR A 138 9.88 11.89 18.40
C THR A 138 10.26 11.08 19.64
N SER A 139 11.49 10.56 19.76
CA SER A 139 11.94 9.87 20.99
C SER A 139 12.01 10.83 22.18
N HIS A 140 12.51 12.05 21.98
CA HIS A 140 12.52 13.07 23.03
C HIS A 140 11.11 13.45 23.48
N LEU A 141 10.18 13.61 22.53
CA LEU A 141 8.77 13.90 22.84
C LEU A 141 8.09 12.75 23.60
N MET A 142 8.37 11.50 23.24
CA MET A 142 7.86 10.33 23.97
C MET A 142 8.41 10.27 25.40
N ALA A 143 9.73 10.49 25.57
CA ALA A 143 10.38 10.44 26.87
C ALA A 143 9.90 11.52 27.84
N GLY A 144 9.47 12.67 27.31
CA GLY A 144 8.91 13.76 28.12
C GLY A 144 7.46 13.56 28.55
N ASP A 145 6.79 12.46 28.15
CA ASP A 145 5.34 12.22 28.35
C ASP A 145 4.45 13.38 27.86
N VAL A 146 4.93 14.13 26.86
CA VAL A 146 4.24 15.31 26.31
C VAL A 146 3.24 14.95 25.20
N VAL A 147 3.21 13.70 24.77
CA VAL A 147 2.30 13.22 23.73
C VAL A 147 1.15 12.48 24.38
N ALA A 148 -0.03 13.10 24.34
CA ALA A 148 -1.25 12.49 24.86
C ALA A 148 -1.56 11.17 24.15
N LYS A 149 -2.03 10.18 24.91
CA LYS A 149 -2.52 8.92 24.34
C LYS A 149 -3.82 9.16 23.60
N THR A 150 -3.87 8.76 22.34
CA THR A 150 -5.11 8.77 21.54
C THR A 150 -6.12 7.81 22.17
N GLN A 151 -7.29 8.32 22.55
CA GLN A 151 -8.37 7.51 23.08
C GLN A 151 -9.28 7.05 21.94
N SER A 152 -9.41 5.73 21.78
CA SER A 152 -10.35 5.14 20.83
C SER A 152 -11.64 4.77 21.57
N THR A 153 -12.67 5.60 21.44
CA THR A 153 -13.96 5.44 22.15
C THR A 153 -15.16 5.38 21.19
N ILE A 154 -14.96 5.70 19.92
CA ILE A 154 -16.01 5.73 18.91
C ILE A 154 -16.26 4.29 18.43
N THR A 155 -17.50 3.82 18.50
CA THR A 155 -17.88 2.50 18.01
C THR A 155 -17.86 2.44 16.48
N SER A 156 -17.69 1.25 15.92
CA SER A 156 -17.69 1.00 14.48
C SER A 156 -18.92 1.57 13.75
N HIS A 157 -20.12 1.42 14.32
CA HIS A 157 -21.36 1.94 13.72
C HIS A 157 -21.38 3.47 13.69
N VAL A 158 -21.08 4.14 14.80
CA VAL A 158 -21.03 5.61 14.86
C VAL A 158 -19.96 6.15 13.91
N PHE A 159 -18.80 5.49 13.89
CA PHE A 159 -17.71 5.84 12.98
C PHE A 159 -18.12 5.68 11.52
N ALA A 160 -18.77 4.56 11.17
CA ALA A 160 -19.25 4.28 9.83
C ALA A 160 -20.32 5.27 9.38
N ASP A 161 -21.25 5.65 10.26
CA ASP A 161 -22.27 6.67 9.98
C ASP A 161 -21.62 8.01 9.66
N ARG A 162 -20.68 8.48 10.50
CA ARG A 162 -19.93 9.72 10.26
C ARG A 162 -19.16 9.68 8.94
N LEU A 163 -18.55 8.54 8.63
CA LEU A 163 -17.79 8.36 7.40
C LEU A 163 -18.71 8.39 6.17
N ARG A 164 -19.89 7.76 6.24
CA ARG A 164 -20.88 7.83 5.15
C ARG A 164 -21.22 9.26 4.79
N HIS A 165 -21.59 10.08 5.79
CA HIS A 165 -21.90 11.49 5.55
C HIS A 165 -20.73 12.23 4.86
N ALA A 166 -19.51 12.07 5.37
CA ALA A 166 -18.35 12.74 4.78
C ALA A 166 -18.02 12.26 3.36
N LEU A 167 -18.26 10.98 3.06
CA LEU A 167 -18.06 10.44 1.71
C LEU A 167 -19.18 10.89 0.76
N ASP A 168 -20.43 10.91 1.21
CA ASP A 168 -21.59 11.35 0.42
C ASP A 168 -21.49 12.85 0.07
N ASP A 169 -20.97 13.66 1.01
CA ASP A 169 -20.73 15.10 0.78
C ASP A 169 -19.63 15.35 -0.28
N PHE A 170 -18.65 14.45 -0.40
CA PHE A 170 -17.51 14.61 -1.30
C PHE A 170 -17.70 13.92 -2.66
N PHE A 171 -18.18 12.66 -2.65
CA PHE A 171 -18.36 11.82 -3.83
C PHE A 171 -19.79 11.92 -4.37
N VAL A 172 -20.15 13.10 -4.89
CA VAL A 172 -21.52 13.36 -5.39
C VAL A 172 -21.90 12.56 -6.64
N ASP A 173 -20.91 12.19 -7.45
CA ASP A 173 -21.11 11.49 -8.72
C ASP A 173 -20.82 9.98 -8.65
N ASP A 174 -20.20 9.50 -7.57
CA ASP A 174 -19.83 8.09 -7.39
C ASP A 174 -20.22 7.60 -6.01
N GLU A 175 -20.86 6.44 -5.94
CA GLU A 175 -21.16 5.82 -4.65
C GLU A 175 -19.93 5.10 -4.07
N VAL A 176 -19.52 5.50 -2.86
CA VAL A 176 -18.50 4.80 -2.06
C VAL A 176 -19.16 4.23 -0.80
N ALA A 177 -19.57 2.96 -0.87
CA ALA A 177 -20.31 2.33 0.21
C ALA A 177 -19.45 2.13 1.48
N VAL A 178 -19.97 2.46 2.65
CA VAL A 178 -19.32 2.10 3.93
C VAL A 178 -19.99 0.86 4.52
N VAL A 179 -19.21 -0.19 4.74
CA VAL A 179 -19.69 -1.50 5.20
C VAL A 179 -19.03 -1.84 6.53
N VAL A 180 -19.84 -2.21 7.53
CA VAL A 180 -19.34 -2.81 8.77
C VAL A 180 -19.19 -4.31 8.56
N ASP A 181 -18.02 -4.88 8.87
CA ASP A 181 -17.64 -6.25 8.56
C ASP A 181 -16.92 -6.89 9.77
N GLY A 182 -17.51 -7.96 10.31
CA GLY A 182 -16.99 -8.66 11.50
C GLY A 182 -15.81 -9.60 11.21
N GLU A 183 -15.54 -9.95 9.95
CA GLU A 183 -14.48 -10.92 9.59
C GLU A 183 -13.15 -10.23 9.24
N MET A 184 -13.03 -8.93 9.49
CA MET A 184 -11.82 -8.17 9.16
C MET A 184 -10.73 -8.30 10.24
N SER A 185 -9.49 -8.53 9.81
CA SER A 185 -8.33 -8.43 10.71
C SER A 185 -7.89 -6.98 10.94
N ALA A 186 -7.93 -6.14 9.91
CA ALA A 186 -7.61 -4.71 10.00
C ALA A 186 -8.77 -3.90 10.60
N LYS A 187 -8.48 -2.81 11.32
CA LYS A 187 -9.53 -1.91 11.85
C LYS A 187 -10.43 -1.34 10.74
N ALA A 188 -9.84 -0.98 9.61
CA ALA A 188 -10.54 -0.50 8.43
C ALA A 188 -9.74 -0.81 7.17
N ALA A 189 -10.40 -0.86 6.02
CA ALA A 189 -9.77 -1.02 4.71
C ALA A 189 -10.59 -0.28 3.65
N ALA A 190 -9.94 0.53 2.82
CA ALA A 190 -10.61 1.23 1.73
C ALA A 190 -10.32 0.60 0.37
N GLY A 191 -11.27 0.74 -0.53
CA GLY A 191 -11.09 0.48 -1.93
C GLY A 191 -12.02 1.35 -2.76
N SER A 192 -11.78 1.35 -4.06
CA SER A 192 -12.45 2.19 -5.06
C SER A 192 -13.99 2.16 -5.15
N LYS A 193 -14.68 1.36 -4.35
CA LYS A 193 -16.15 1.27 -4.30
C LYS A 193 -16.69 1.11 -2.88
N ARG A 194 -15.84 0.76 -1.93
CA ARG A 194 -16.28 0.48 -0.56
C ARG A 194 -15.16 0.74 0.44
N VAL A 195 -15.54 1.28 1.59
CA VAL A 195 -14.72 1.31 2.79
C VAL A 195 -15.30 0.33 3.79
N LYS A 196 -14.51 -0.65 4.21
CA LYS A 196 -14.91 -1.62 5.22
C LYS A 196 -14.37 -1.22 6.59
N ILE A 197 -15.22 -1.32 7.61
CA ILE A 197 -14.95 -0.98 9.00
C ILE A 197 -15.14 -2.24 9.83
N ARG A 198 -14.16 -2.62 10.66
CA ARG A 198 -14.27 -3.79 11.52
C ARG A 198 -15.31 -3.55 12.61
N GLU A 199 -16.24 -4.49 12.78
CA GLU A 199 -17.37 -4.37 13.71
C GLU A 199 -16.94 -4.15 15.16
N ASP A 200 -16.01 -4.95 15.66
CA ASP A 200 -15.58 -4.90 17.06
C ASP A 200 -14.45 -3.89 17.35
N ALA A 201 -14.12 -3.02 16.39
CA ALA A 201 -13.08 -2.01 16.57
C ALA A 201 -13.63 -0.73 17.24
N LEU A 202 -12.81 -0.17 18.14
CA LEU A 202 -12.95 1.22 18.60
C LEU A 202 -12.04 2.14 17.79
N PHE A 203 -12.56 3.32 17.50
CA PHE A 203 -11.94 4.35 16.68
C PHE A 203 -11.81 5.67 17.46
N SER A 204 -10.89 6.50 17.00
CA SER A 204 -10.65 7.86 17.46
C SER A 204 -10.97 8.87 16.35
N ASP A 205 -11.02 10.16 16.69
CA ASP A 205 -11.10 11.23 15.70
C ASP A 205 -9.90 11.23 14.75
N MET A 206 -8.72 10.85 15.24
CA MET A 206 -7.53 10.70 14.41
C MET A 206 -7.67 9.55 13.41
N ASP A 207 -8.27 8.42 13.81
CA ASP A 207 -8.56 7.32 12.88
C ASP A 207 -9.52 7.80 11.77
N PHE A 208 -10.50 8.64 12.11
CA PHE A 208 -11.44 9.23 11.15
C PHE A 208 -10.70 10.13 10.15
N ALA A 209 -9.94 11.10 10.67
CA ALA A 209 -9.21 12.06 9.86
C ALA A 209 -8.20 11.36 8.93
N GLN A 210 -7.49 10.35 9.43
CA GLN A 210 -6.54 9.58 8.65
C GLN A 210 -7.25 8.72 7.59
N LEU A 211 -8.32 8.01 7.92
CA LEU A 211 -9.07 7.19 6.96
C LEU A 211 -9.67 8.06 5.85
N LEU A 212 -10.23 9.22 6.19
CA LEU A 212 -10.75 10.15 5.19
C LEU A 212 -9.63 10.69 4.29
N ASN A 213 -8.58 11.29 4.87
CA ASN A 213 -7.58 12.03 4.10
C ASN A 213 -6.53 11.15 3.40
N HIS A 214 -6.24 9.95 3.92
CA HIS A 214 -5.32 8.99 3.30
C HIS A 214 -6.06 8.04 2.36
N GLU A 215 -7.09 7.38 2.87
CA GLU A 215 -7.66 6.23 2.17
C GLU A 215 -8.78 6.63 1.19
N ALA A 216 -9.70 7.49 1.62
CA ALA A 216 -10.78 7.93 0.75
C ALA A 216 -10.31 8.99 -0.26
N LEU A 217 -9.71 10.09 0.22
CA LEU A 217 -9.40 11.24 -0.62
C LEU A 217 -8.13 11.08 -1.47
N ILE A 218 -7.30 10.06 -1.24
CA ILE A 218 -6.19 9.71 -2.13
C ILE A 218 -6.45 8.39 -2.85
N HIS A 219 -6.45 7.24 -2.16
CA HIS A 219 -6.52 5.94 -2.85
C HIS A 219 -7.85 5.72 -3.58
N THR A 220 -8.98 5.98 -2.90
CA THR A 220 -10.31 5.81 -3.49
C THR A 220 -10.56 6.84 -4.58
N LEU A 221 -10.32 8.13 -4.30
CA LEU A 221 -10.49 9.22 -5.27
C LEU A 221 -9.65 9.02 -6.52
N THR A 222 -8.35 8.76 -6.40
CA THR A 222 -7.49 8.61 -7.57
C THR A 222 -7.84 7.36 -8.38
N SER A 223 -8.29 6.28 -7.75
CA SER A 223 -8.79 5.09 -8.45
C SER A 223 -10.08 5.38 -9.23
N ILE A 224 -11.05 6.08 -8.62
CA ILE A 224 -12.28 6.51 -9.28
C ILE A 224 -11.96 7.43 -10.46
N ASN A 225 -11.13 8.45 -10.24
CA ASN A 225 -10.68 9.35 -11.29
C ASN A 225 -9.99 8.60 -12.44
N GLY A 226 -9.14 7.62 -12.13
CA GLY A 226 -8.48 6.77 -13.10
C GLY A 226 -9.45 5.94 -13.94
N LYS A 227 -10.52 5.41 -13.34
CA LYS A 227 -11.57 4.66 -14.05
C LYS A 227 -12.42 5.52 -14.97
N ARG A 228 -12.51 6.83 -14.71
CA ARG A 228 -13.19 7.80 -15.58
C ARG A 228 -12.37 8.16 -16.83
N GLN A 229 -11.08 7.79 -16.87
CA GLN A 229 -10.22 8.09 -18.01
C GLN A 229 -10.40 7.10 -19.16
N PRO A 230 -10.09 7.48 -20.42
CA PRO A 230 -10.19 6.59 -21.58
C PRO A 230 -9.28 5.35 -21.53
N LEU A 231 -8.19 5.43 -20.75
CA LEU A 231 -7.25 4.33 -20.55
C LEU A 231 -7.61 3.59 -19.24
N ARG A 232 -8.05 2.34 -19.38
CA ARG A 232 -8.45 1.44 -18.30
C ARG A 232 -7.32 1.18 -17.30
N SER A 233 -6.07 1.16 -17.75
CA SER A 233 -4.93 0.92 -16.85
C SER A 233 -4.74 2.02 -15.80
N LEU A 234 -5.27 3.23 -16.04
CA LEU A 234 -5.21 4.34 -15.09
C LEU A 234 -6.08 4.12 -13.85
N GLY A 235 -7.11 3.28 -13.96
CA GLY A 235 -7.96 2.88 -12.82
C GLY A 235 -7.35 1.79 -11.94
N LEU A 236 -6.17 1.26 -12.31
CA LEU A 236 -5.48 0.20 -11.57
C LEU A 236 -4.54 0.76 -10.52
N GLY A 237 -4.50 0.13 -9.34
CA GLY A 237 -3.45 0.33 -8.33
C GLY A 237 -2.15 -0.34 -8.75
N SER A 238 -1.53 0.16 -9.82
CA SER A 238 -0.35 -0.45 -10.44
C SER A 238 0.87 -0.42 -9.50
N PRO A 239 1.70 -1.48 -9.43
CA PRO A 239 2.90 -1.48 -8.58
C PRO A 239 3.83 -0.28 -8.82
N ARG A 240 3.96 0.18 -10.08
CA ARG A 240 4.76 1.37 -10.42
C ARG A 240 4.24 2.67 -9.78
N THR A 241 2.97 2.74 -9.40
CA THR A 241 2.36 3.95 -8.81
C THR A 241 2.35 3.91 -7.29
N THR A 242 2.56 2.76 -6.65
CA THR A 242 2.46 2.59 -5.19
C THR A 242 3.27 3.63 -4.44
N LYS A 243 4.56 3.81 -4.77
CA LYS A 243 5.41 4.79 -4.09
C LYS A 243 4.84 6.22 -4.16
N THR A 244 4.32 6.64 -5.31
CA THR A 244 3.71 7.96 -5.48
C THR A 244 2.39 8.08 -4.72
N GLN A 245 1.55 7.03 -4.75
CA GLN A 245 0.27 7.00 -4.05
C GLN A 245 0.46 7.08 -2.53
N GLU A 246 1.34 6.25 -1.96
CA GLU A 246 1.65 6.28 -0.53
C GLU A 246 2.28 7.62 -0.11
N GLY A 247 3.18 8.15 -0.93
CA GLY A 247 3.79 9.46 -0.68
C GLY A 247 2.77 10.60 -0.67
N LEU A 248 1.83 10.60 -1.63
CA LEU A 248 0.74 11.57 -1.69
C LEU A 248 -0.22 11.42 -0.51
N ALA A 249 -0.48 10.18 -0.08
CA ALA A 249 -1.35 9.89 1.05
C ALA A 249 -0.75 10.35 2.38
N VAL A 250 0.53 10.07 2.65
CA VAL A 250 1.23 10.62 3.84
C VAL A 250 1.34 12.15 3.77
N PHE A 251 1.57 12.71 2.59
CA PHE A 251 1.57 14.17 2.41
C PHE A 251 0.19 14.78 2.71
N SER A 252 -0.89 14.15 2.25
CA SER A 252 -2.29 14.51 2.56
C SER A 252 -2.54 14.51 4.07
N GLU A 253 -2.08 13.49 4.79
CA GLU A 253 -2.17 13.47 6.26
C GLU A 253 -1.46 14.66 6.90
N LEU A 254 -0.26 15.03 6.41
CA LEU A 254 0.53 16.13 6.95
C LEU A 254 -0.15 17.49 6.76
N VAL A 255 -0.60 17.81 5.55
CA VAL A 255 -1.17 19.14 5.24
C VAL A 255 -2.57 19.34 5.81
N THR A 256 -3.28 18.25 6.11
CA THR A 256 -4.59 18.27 6.76
C THR A 256 -4.50 18.13 8.28
N PHE A 257 -3.29 18.06 8.85
CA PHE A 257 -3.05 17.79 10.27
C PHE A 257 -3.73 16.50 10.77
N SER A 258 -3.88 15.52 9.88
CA SER A 258 -4.43 14.19 10.18
C SER A 258 -3.35 13.16 10.56
N ILE A 259 -2.12 13.61 10.78
CA ILE A 259 -0.98 12.81 11.24
C ILE A 259 -0.61 13.18 12.67
N ASP A 260 -0.56 12.20 13.58
CA ASP A 260 -0.02 12.38 14.93
C ASP A 260 1.46 11.97 15.02
N ILE A 261 2.10 12.28 16.16
CA ILE A 261 3.50 11.94 16.42
C ILE A 261 3.73 10.42 16.34
N ASN A 262 2.78 9.61 16.83
CA ASN A 262 2.88 8.15 16.77
C ASN A 262 2.88 7.63 15.34
N ARG A 263 2.03 8.20 14.47
CA ARG A 263 1.94 7.88 13.04
C ARG A 263 3.19 8.31 12.30
N LEU A 264 3.68 9.52 12.54
CA LEU A 264 4.93 10.00 11.95
C LEU A 264 6.10 9.09 12.33
N ARG A 265 6.20 8.71 13.61
CA ARG A 265 7.20 7.76 14.12
C ARG A 265 7.06 6.39 13.46
N ARG A 266 5.84 5.85 13.31
CA ARG A 266 5.60 4.56 12.63
C ARG A 266 6.07 4.58 11.17
N VAL A 267 5.86 5.69 10.45
CA VAL A 267 6.33 5.83 9.05
C VAL A 267 7.86 5.81 9.00
N ALA A 268 8.53 6.56 9.88
CA ALA A 268 9.99 6.58 9.95
C ALA A 268 10.57 5.21 10.37
N LEU A 269 9.97 4.57 11.38
CA LEU A 269 10.38 3.25 11.86
C LEU A 269 10.29 2.19 10.76
N ARG A 270 9.27 2.24 9.89
CA ARG A 270 9.15 1.31 8.76
C ARG A 270 10.36 1.37 7.81
N SER A 271 10.92 2.55 7.56
CA SER A 271 12.15 2.67 6.75
C SER A 271 13.34 1.97 7.41
N GLN A 272 13.52 2.15 8.73
CA GLN A 272 14.58 1.50 9.49
C GLN A 272 14.38 -0.02 9.58
N ALA A 273 13.15 -0.47 9.79
CA ALA A 273 12.78 -1.88 9.85
C ALA A 273 13.02 -2.62 8.52
N VAL A 274 12.68 -1.99 7.39
CA VAL A 274 12.96 -2.55 6.07
C VAL A 274 14.47 -2.64 5.82
N GLU A 275 15.23 -1.62 6.21
CA GLU A 275 16.70 -1.66 6.10
C GLU A 275 17.30 -2.79 6.95
N LEU A 276 16.83 -2.96 8.19
CA LEU A 276 17.25 -4.04 9.08
C LEU A 276 16.98 -5.41 8.45
N ALA A 277 15.80 -5.62 7.87
CA ALA A 277 15.45 -6.85 7.17
C ALA A 277 16.33 -7.09 5.94
N LEU A 278 16.62 -6.04 5.15
CA LEU A 278 17.50 -6.12 3.98
C LEU A 278 18.95 -6.47 4.35
N ASN A 279 19.38 -6.13 5.57
CA ASN A 279 20.71 -6.43 6.11
C ASN A 279 20.76 -7.77 6.86
N GLY A 280 19.75 -8.63 6.70
CA GLY A 280 19.73 -9.98 7.26
C GLY A 280 19.05 -10.11 8.62
N GLY A 281 18.43 -9.04 9.12
CA GLY A 281 17.59 -9.09 10.31
C GLY A 281 16.39 -10.03 10.11
N ASN A 282 16.11 -10.86 11.11
CA ASN A 282 14.97 -11.76 11.10
C ASN A 282 13.71 -11.05 11.68
N PHE A 283 12.59 -11.77 11.74
CA PHE A 283 11.32 -11.21 12.22
C PHE A 283 11.38 -10.68 13.67
N LEU A 284 12.19 -11.29 14.56
CA LEU A 284 12.36 -10.82 15.94
C LEU A 284 13.09 -9.48 15.99
N ASP A 285 14.12 -9.33 15.17
CA ASP A 285 14.90 -8.08 15.09
C ASP A 285 14.02 -6.92 14.61
N VAL A 286 13.10 -7.21 13.68
CA VAL A 286 12.16 -6.21 13.13
C VAL A 286 10.99 -5.91 14.08
N PHE A 287 10.54 -6.89 14.87
CA PHE A 287 9.40 -6.74 15.78
C PHE A 287 9.75 -5.99 17.08
N SER A 288 11.00 -6.11 17.53
CA SER A 288 11.48 -5.57 18.82
C SER A 288 11.68 -4.06 18.78
#